data_AF-S5ZEG3-F1
#
_entry.id   AF-S5ZEG3-F1
#
_cell.length_a   1.000
_cell.length_b   1.000
_cell.length_c   1.000
_cell.angle_alpha   90.00
_cell.angle_beta   90.00
_cell.angle_gamma   90.00
#
_symmetry.space_group_name_H-M   'P 1'
#
loop_
_entity.id
_entity.type
_entity.pdbx_description
1 polymer ?
#
loop_
_entity_poly.entity_id
_entity_poly.type
_entity_poly.pdbx_seq_one_letter_code
_entity_poly.pdbx_strand_id
1 'polypeptide(L)'
;MSQEAVALTTKKKNDLLYYLSKTSSSTAEKIERLEALYKSLKERASRNPLLERILNKSFTLLNIPEPPALQEVERTARSLEEYSTRLHTLITTIEDALRKIDHIESSMNEIEKNRHELEKWTDVIQNLNPSLYSDAVRLLRKAEKIQQEDYNDFNDLYKRVEEIKQQLYQMYVKTKTEYNKTVSILQGEVATTQEVLAKAEVVASLQDRAKIEQSKARLKQIEEYLSKAKQDPQPIDPNAIYKELAKIKNEAQSLLNTALSELEIKVYEETLRYTNILGRKPIPLTELLEHVSRKTNMPTQEVLRTLYSLATKGLISVKVLVQG
;
A
#
# COMPACT_ATOMS: atom_id res chain seq x y z
N MET A 1 -38.92 24.67 -72.43
CA MET A 1 -38.09 24.07 -71.36
C MET A 1 -38.02 22.58 -71.61
N SER A 2 -36.81 22.01 -71.74
CA SER A 2 -36.61 20.60 -72.10
C SER A 2 -37.10 19.65 -71.00
N GLN A 3 -37.68 18.52 -71.39
CA GLN A 3 -38.19 17.49 -70.46
C GLN A 3 -37.10 16.95 -69.52
N GLU A 4 -35.83 16.98 -69.93
CA GLU A 4 -34.68 16.66 -69.09
C GLU A 4 -34.49 17.64 -67.92
N ALA A 5 -34.73 18.95 -68.12
CA ALA A 5 -34.64 19.94 -67.05
C ALA A 5 -35.76 19.77 -66.00
N VAL A 6 -36.94 19.32 -66.42
CA VAL A 6 -38.07 18.98 -65.55
C VAL A 6 -37.81 17.68 -64.78
N ALA A 7 -37.20 16.68 -65.42
CA ALA A 7 -36.81 15.43 -64.78
C ALA A 7 -35.69 15.63 -63.74
N LEU A 8 -34.66 16.42 -64.06
CA LEU A 8 -33.57 16.77 -63.15
C LEU A 8 -34.04 17.59 -61.93
N THR A 9 -35.00 18.50 -62.10
CA THR A 9 -35.60 19.26 -61.00
C THR A 9 -36.52 18.40 -60.13
N THR A 10 -37.22 17.43 -60.71
CA THR A 10 -38.07 16.49 -59.96
C THR A 10 -37.25 15.50 -59.15
N LYS A 11 -36.14 14.97 -59.71
CA LYS A 11 -35.22 14.08 -58.99
C LYS A 11 -34.55 14.78 -57.80
N LYS A 12 -34.06 16.01 -57.98
CA LYS A 12 -33.51 16.84 -56.91
C LYS A 12 -34.52 17.16 -55.79
N LYS A 13 -35.80 17.32 -56.12
CA LYS A 13 -36.88 17.50 -55.14
C LYS A 13 -37.16 16.21 -54.35
N ASN A 14 -37.20 15.06 -55.03
CA ASN A 14 -37.39 13.77 -54.37
C ASN A 14 -36.21 13.42 -53.45
N ASP A 15 -34.97 13.70 -53.85
CA ASP A 15 -33.78 13.50 -53.01
C ASP A 15 -33.81 14.38 -51.76
N LEU A 16 -34.29 15.62 -51.89
CA LEU A 16 -34.47 16.55 -50.76
C LEU A 16 -35.60 16.12 -49.81
N LEU A 17 -36.72 15.64 -50.35
CA LEU A 17 -37.83 15.08 -49.54
C LEU A 17 -37.41 13.81 -48.81
N TYR A 18 -36.64 12.94 -49.47
CA TYR A 18 -36.07 11.74 -48.84
C TYR A 18 -35.08 12.09 -47.74
N TYR A 19 -34.22 13.09 -47.97
CA TYR A 19 -33.29 13.61 -46.97
C TYR A 19 -34.03 14.18 -45.74
N LEU A 20 -35.04 15.03 -45.94
CA LEU A 20 -35.84 15.60 -44.87
C LEU A 20 -36.60 14.53 -44.07
N SER A 21 -37.21 13.56 -44.76
CA SER A 21 -37.89 12.42 -44.12
C SER A 21 -36.93 11.62 -43.24
N LYS A 22 -35.75 11.26 -43.77
CA LYS A 22 -34.73 10.52 -43.02
C LYS A 22 -34.21 11.29 -41.80
N THR A 23 -33.94 12.59 -41.96
CA THR A 23 -33.48 13.45 -40.87
C THR A 23 -34.56 13.66 -39.82
N SER A 24 -35.83 13.76 -40.22
CA SER A 24 -36.97 13.85 -39.31
C SER A 24 -37.15 12.57 -38.49
N SER A 25 -37.15 11.38 -39.13
CA SER A 25 -37.22 10.10 -38.42
C SER A 25 -36.04 9.90 -37.47
N SER A 26 -34.82 10.22 -37.92
CA SER A 26 -33.63 10.14 -37.07
C SER A 26 -33.69 11.09 -35.86
N THR A 27 -34.32 12.25 -36.01
CA THR A 27 -34.52 13.21 -34.92
C THR A 27 -35.58 12.72 -33.95
N ALA A 28 -36.67 12.12 -34.42
CA ALA A 28 -37.69 11.50 -33.57
C ALA A 28 -37.10 10.35 -32.72
N GLU A 29 -36.31 9.46 -33.33
CA GLU A 29 -35.60 8.40 -32.60
C GLU A 29 -34.65 8.94 -31.51
N LYS A 30 -33.99 10.09 -31.78
CA LYS A 30 -33.12 10.75 -30.78
C LYS A 30 -33.93 11.29 -29.60
N ILE A 31 -35.14 11.82 -29.83
CA ILE A 31 -36.02 12.29 -28.76
C ILE A 31 -36.44 11.11 -27.87
N GLU A 32 -36.94 10.02 -28.46
CA GLU A 32 -37.33 8.82 -27.70
C GLU A 32 -36.17 8.25 -26.88
N ARG A 33 -34.97 8.18 -27.49
CA ARG A 33 -33.75 7.77 -26.79
C ARG A 33 -33.38 8.71 -25.65
N LEU A 34 -33.49 10.02 -25.86
CA LEU A 34 -33.18 11.02 -24.83
C LEU A 34 -34.13 10.87 -23.63
N GLU A 35 -35.43 10.68 -23.87
CA GLU A 35 -36.42 10.45 -22.81
C GLU A 35 -36.13 9.18 -22.02
N ALA A 36 -35.80 8.08 -22.69
CA ALA A 36 -35.44 6.83 -22.05
C ALA A 36 -34.16 6.95 -21.20
N LEU A 37 -33.15 7.66 -21.72
CA LEU A 37 -31.90 7.93 -21.00
C LEU A 37 -32.12 8.83 -19.78
N TYR A 38 -32.93 9.88 -19.93
CA TYR A 38 -33.25 10.78 -18.82
C TYR A 38 -34.02 10.05 -17.71
N LYS A 39 -34.98 9.20 -18.08
CA LYS A 39 -35.69 8.34 -17.12
C LYS A 39 -34.72 7.42 -16.38
N SER A 40 -33.81 6.77 -17.11
CA SER A 40 -32.77 5.90 -16.53
C SER A 40 -31.85 6.67 -15.57
N LEU A 41 -31.43 7.88 -15.94
CA LEU A 41 -30.60 8.75 -15.12
C LEU A 41 -31.30 9.13 -13.82
N LYS A 42 -32.57 9.53 -13.90
CA LYS A 42 -33.40 9.89 -12.75
C LYS A 42 -33.62 8.69 -11.81
N GLU A 43 -33.90 7.52 -12.36
CA GLU A 43 -34.09 6.28 -11.59
C GLU A 43 -32.82 5.81 -10.87
N ARG A 44 -31.64 6.02 -11.46
CA ARG A 44 -30.36 5.71 -10.80
C ARG A 44 -30.01 6.75 -9.74
N ALA A 45 -30.11 8.04 -10.08
CA ALA A 45 -29.74 9.12 -9.18
C ALA A 45 -30.63 9.13 -7.91
N SER A 46 -31.92 8.80 -8.01
CA SER A 46 -32.84 8.77 -6.87
C SER A 46 -32.51 7.69 -5.82
N ARG A 47 -31.65 6.72 -6.14
CA ARG A 47 -31.19 5.71 -5.18
C ARG A 47 -30.22 6.28 -4.14
N ASN A 48 -29.61 7.43 -4.44
CA ASN A 48 -28.61 8.04 -3.59
C ASN A 48 -28.86 9.56 -3.47
N PRO A 49 -29.14 10.08 -2.26
CA PRO A 49 -29.43 11.50 -2.05
C PRO A 49 -28.36 12.48 -2.58
N LEU A 50 -27.09 12.07 -2.61
CA LEU A 50 -26.00 12.87 -3.16
C LEU A 50 -26.12 12.99 -4.69
N LEU A 51 -26.34 11.85 -5.36
CA LEU A 51 -26.47 11.80 -6.82
C LEU A 51 -27.73 12.53 -7.29
N GLU A 52 -28.84 12.40 -6.55
CA GLU A 52 -30.07 13.15 -6.82
C GLU A 52 -29.84 14.66 -6.70
N ARG A 53 -29.12 15.12 -5.67
CA ARG A 53 -28.78 16.54 -5.49
C ARG A 53 -27.94 17.06 -6.66
N ILE A 54 -26.94 16.30 -7.10
CA ILE A 54 -26.09 16.65 -8.24
C ILE A 54 -26.90 16.67 -9.54
N LEU A 55 -27.77 15.68 -9.76
CA LEU A 55 -28.67 15.64 -10.91
C LEU A 55 -29.53 16.90 -10.97
N ASN A 56 -30.16 17.27 -9.84
CA ASN A 56 -31.00 18.46 -9.75
C ASN A 56 -30.21 19.75 -9.98
N LYS A 57 -28.92 19.83 -9.63
CA LYS A 57 -28.08 20.99 -9.92
C LYS A 57 -27.61 21.06 -11.37
N SER A 58 -27.18 19.94 -11.92
CA SER A 58 -26.54 19.88 -13.25
C SER A 58 -27.54 19.81 -14.40
N PHE A 59 -28.73 19.25 -14.18
CA PHE A 59 -29.73 19.02 -15.24
C PHE A 59 -31.00 19.87 -15.12
N THR A 60 -31.19 20.69 -14.08
CA THR A 60 -32.25 21.73 -14.10
C THR A 60 -32.00 22.81 -15.17
N LEU A 61 -30.77 22.93 -15.66
CA LEU A 61 -30.39 23.82 -16.76
C LEU A 61 -30.52 23.17 -18.15
N LEU A 62 -30.75 21.86 -18.21
CA LEU A 62 -30.86 21.09 -19.44
C LEU A 62 -32.34 20.85 -19.76
N ASN A 63 -33.05 21.93 -20.11
CA ASN A 63 -34.35 21.80 -20.76
C ASN A 63 -34.16 21.06 -22.09
N ILE A 64 -34.93 19.99 -22.30
CA ILE A 64 -35.04 19.36 -23.61
C ILE A 64 -35.48 20.47 -24.56
N PRO A 65 -34.68 20.84 -25.57
CA PRO A 65 -35.04 21.95 -26.44
C PRO A 65 -36.35 21.60 -27.13
N GLU A 66 -37.31 22.52 -27.08
CA GLU A 66 -38.56 22.36 -27.82
C GLU A 66 -38.23 22.20 -29.30
N PRO A 67 -38.95 21.31 -30.02
CA PRO A 67 -38.77 21.19 -31.45
C PRO A 67 -38.99 22.56 -32.12
N PRO A 68 -38.18 22.93 -33.13
CA PRO A 68 -38.36 24.18 -33.85
C PRO A 68 -39.80 24.33 -34.36
N ALA A 69 -40.32 25.55 -34.34
CA ALA A 69 -41.70 25.82 -34.74
C ALA A 69 -41.95 25.36 -36.19
N LEU A 70 -43.16 24.85 -36.48
CA LEU A 70 -43.54 24.33 -37.81
C LEU A 70 -43.17 25.29 -38.96
N GLN A 71 -43.28 26.61 -38.74
CA GLN A 71 -42.95 27.66 -39.73
C GLN A 71 -41.44 27.78 -40.03
N GLU A 72 -40.56 27.34 -39.12
CA GLU A 72 -39.09 27.36 -39.27
C GLU A 72 -38.56 26.04 -39.85
N VAL A 73 -39.21 24.93 -39.50
CA VAL A 73 -38.95 23.58 -40.05
C VAL A 73 -39.29 23.52 -41.54
N GLU A 74 -40.37 24.17 -41.95
CA GLU A 74 -40.76 24.31 -43.36
C GLU A 74 -39.76 25.16 -44.18
N ARG A 75 -38.97 26.01 -43.53
CA ARG A 75 -38.07 26.97 -44.20
C ARG A 75 -36.65 26.46 -44.40
N THR A 76 -36.12 25.53 -43.60
CA THR A 76 -34.71 25.11 -43.74
C THR A 76 -34.35 23.74 -43.15
N ALA A 77 -33.78 22.84 -43.96
CA ALA A 77 -33.16 21.59 -43.52
C ALA A 77 -32.08 21.78 -42.43
N ARG A 78 -31.38 22.93 -42.45
CA ARG A 78 -30.35 23.31 -41.48
C ARG A 78 -30.86 23.44 -40.05
N SER A 79 -32.09 23.93 -39.85
CA SER A 79 -32.69 24.07 -38.51
C SER A 79 -32.91 22.69 -37.85
N LEU A 80 -33.36 21.71 -38.65
CA LEU A 80 -33.54 20.33 -38.20
C LEU A 80 -32.20 19.65 -37.90
N GLU A 81 -31.16 19.90 -38.71
CA GLU A 81 -29.80 19.40 -38.48
C GLU A 81 -29.16 19.97 -37.19
N GLU A 82 -29.30 21.28 -36.96
CA GLU A 82 -28.82 21.94 -35.76
C GLU A 82 -29.52 21.39 -34.51
N TYR A 83 -30.84 21.20 -34.58
CA TYR A 83 -31.62 20.58 -33.51
C TYR A 83 -31.19 19.13 -33.24
N SER A 84 -31.03 18.32 -34.31
CA SER A 84 -30.56 16.93 -34.21
C SER A 84 -29.15 16.84 -33.60
N THR A 85 -28.28 17.81 -33.92
CA THR A 85 -26.93 17.92 -33.34
C THR A 85 -27.00 18.25 -31.85
N ARG A 86 -27.85 19.20 -31.44
CA ARG A 86 -28.07 19.52 -30.02
C ARG A 86 -28.58 18.29 -29.24
N LEU A 87 -29.58 17.58 -29.78
CA LEU A 87 -30.08 16.33 -29.18
C LEU A 87 -28.96 15.30 -29.04
N HIS A 88 -28.10 15.16 -30.06
CA HIS A 88 -26.97 14.24 -29.98
C HIS A 88 -25.99 14.60 -28.86
N THR A 89 -25.65 15.89 -28.70
CA THR A 89 -24.80 16.36 -27.60
C THR A 89 -25.44 16.09 -26.22
N LEU A 90 -26.77 16.21 -26.11
CA LEU A 90 -27.46 15.88 -24.86
C LEU A 90 -27.43 14.38 -24.56
N ILE A 91 -27.67 13.54 -25.57
CA ILE A 91 -27.57 12.09 -25.46
C ILE A 91 -26.17 11.70 -24.96
N THR A 92 -25.12 12.20 -25.59
CA THR A 92 -23.73 11.89 -25.18
C THR A 92 -23.43 12.38 -23.77
N THR A 93 -23.94 13.55 -23.38
CA THR A 93 -23.78 14.08 -22.02
C THR A 93 -24.47 13.19 -20.97
N ILE A 94 -25.70 12.73 -21.23
CA ILE A 94 -26.42 11.84 -20.31
C ILE A 94 -25.74 10.47 -20.24
N GLU A 95 -25.30 9.92 -21.37
CA GLU A 95 -24.58 8.65 -21.41
C GLU A 95 -23.27 8.70 -20.60
N ASP A 96 -22.53 9.79 -20.73
CA ASP A 96 -21.31 10.02 -19.96
C ASP A 96 -21.61 10.19 -18.46
N ALA A 97 -22.68 10.90 -18.10
CA ALA A 97 -23.14 11.00 -16.71
C ALA A 97 -23.52 9.63 -16.12
N LEU A 98 -24.28 8.80 -16.87
CA LEU A 98 -24.64 7.45 -16.46
C LEU A 98 -23.40 6.57 -16.21
N ARG A 99 -22.42 6.62 -17.12
CA ARG A 99 -21.14 5.90 -16.95
C ARG A 99 -20.40 6.35 -15.69
N LYS A 100 -20.37 7.66 -15.42
CA LYS A 100 -19.73 8.20 -14.20
C LYS A 100 -20.47 7.77 -12.94
N ILE A 101 -21.80 7.73 -12.95
CA ILE A 101 -22.58 7.22 -11.82
C ILE A 101 -22.17 5.77 -11.51
N ASP A 102 -22.12 4.90 -12.53
CA ASP A 102 -21.74 3.50 -12.35
C ASP A 102 -20.32 3.37 -11.76
N HIS A 103 -19.38 4.19 -12.24
CA HIS A 103 -18.03 4.24 -11.69
C HIS A 103 -17.98 4.81 -10.26
N ILE A 104 -18.73 5.87 -9.97
CA ILE A 104 -18.81 6.48 -8.64
C ILE A 104 -19.34 5.45 -7.64
N GLU A 105 -20.41 4.74 -7.96
CA GLU A 105 -20.97 3.69 -7.09
C GLU A 105 -19.94 2.58 -6.81
N SER A 106 -19.25 2.09 -7.85
CA SER A 106 -18.19 1.10 -7.68
C SER A 106 -17.04 1.62 -6.80
N SER A 107 -16.57 2.84 -7.07
CA SER A 107 -15.46 3.45 -6.33
C SER A 107 -15.84 3.79 -4.89
N MET A 108 -17.09 4.15 -4.61
CA MET A 108 -17.59 4.36 -3.25
C MET A 108 -17.57 3.05 -2.43
N ASN A 109 -17.93 1.92 -3.04
CA ASN A 109 -17.80 0.61 -2.39
C ASN A 109 -16.34 0.26 -2.10
N GLU A 110 -15.42 0.57 -3.01
CA GLU A 110 -13.99 0.37 -2.79
C GLU A 110 -13.44 1.31 -1.70
N ILE A 111 -13.88 2.57 -1.67
CA ILE A 111 -13.55 3.52 -0.61
C ILE A 111 -13.99 2.96 0.74
N GLU A 112 -15.22 2.46 0.85
CA GLU A 112 -15.74 1.90 2.10
C GLU A 112 -14.91 0.72 2.59
N LYS A 113 -14.57 -0.20 1.67
CA LYS A 113 -13.70 -1.34 1.97
C LYS A 113 -12.31 -0.89 2.43
N ASN A 114 -11.68 0.04 1.70
CA ASN A 114 -10.35 0.54 2.03
C ASN A 114 -10.36 1.36 3.33
N ARG A 115 -11.45 2.07 3.62
CA ARG A 115 -11.65 2.80 4.87
C ARG A 115 -11.65 1.84 6.05
N HIS A 116 -12.46 0.78 5.98
CA HIS A 116 -12.54 -0.22 7.04
C HIS A 116 -11.21 -0.94 7.29
N GLU A 117 -10.46 -1.26 6.22
CA GLU A 117 -9.13 -1.83 6.37
C GLU A 117 -8.15 -0.81 6.98
N LEU A 118 -8.15 0.44 6.52
CA LEU A 118 -7.28 1.47 7.08
C LEU A 118 -7.60 1.77 8.56
N GLU A 119 -8.87 1.74 8.97
CA GLU A 119 -9.28 1.88 10.37
C GLU A 119 -8.56 0.85 11.27
N LYS A 120 -8.59 -0.45 10.91
CA LYS A 120 -7.86 -1.51 11.64
C LYS A 120 -6.36 -1.23 11.76
N TRP A 121 -5.76 -0.72 10.68
CA TRP A 121 -4.34 -0.41 10.65
C TRP A 121 -3.97 0.89 11.39
N THR A 122 -4.94 1.78 11.59
CA THR A 122 -4.73 3.06 12.27
C THR A 122 -4.50 2.83 13.78
N ASP A 123 -5.21 1.87 14.37
CA ASP A 123 -5.04 1.51 15.79
C ASP A 123 -3.65 0.94 16.08
N VAL A 124 -3.11 0.10 15.19
CA VAL A 124 -1.80 -0.54 15.41
C VAL A 124 -0.63 0.40 15.16
N ILE A 125 -0.80 1.44 14.33
CA ILE A 125 0.29 2.37 13.97
C ILE A 125 0.41 3.56 14.95
N GLN A 126 -0.59 3.80 15.81
CA GLN A 126 -0.64 4.96 16.68
C GLN A 126 0.64 5.15 17.52
N ASN A 127 1.15 4.07 18.12
CA ASN A 127 2.35 4.09 18.95
C ASN A 127 3.65 3.98 18.14
N LEU A 128 3.56 3.58 16.87
CA LEU A 128 4.71 3.36 15.99
C LEU A 128 5.10 4.63 15.25
N ASN A 129 4.12 5.33 14.68
CA ASN A 129 4.34 6.53 13.89
C ASN A 129 3.16 7.50 14.08
N PRO A 130 3.25 8.42 15.07
CA PRO A 130 2.18 9.38 15.37
C PRO A 130 1.83 10.30 14.20
N SER A 131 2.81 10.63 13.34
CA SER A 131 2.57 11.43 12.14
C SER A 131 1.69 10.66 11.16
N LEU A 132 2.05 9.42 10.85
CA LEU A 132 1.31 8.58 9.91
C LEU A 132 -0.11 8.26 10.44
N TYR A 133 -0.24 8.03 11.75
CA TYR A 133 -1.53 7.93 12.43
C TYR A 133 -2.40 9.17 12.20
N SER A 134 -1.85 10.37 12.44
CA SER A 134 -2.61 11.62 12.27
C SER A 134 -3.06 11.85 10.82
N ASP A 135 -2.22 11.48 9.86
CA ASP A 135 -2.54 11.56 8.44
C ASP A 135 -3.63 10.57 8.04
N ALA A 136 -3.57 9.34 8.55
CA ALA A 136 -4.58 8.31 8.33
C ALA A 136 -5.95 8.75 8.88
N VAL A 137 -6.00 9.20 10.14
CA VAL A 137 -7.25 9.71 10.77
C VAL A 137 -7.83 10.88 9.97
N ARG A 138 -6.99 11.82 9.53
CA ARG A 138 -7.45 12.95 8.70
C ARG A 138 -8.02 12.48 7.37
N LEU A 139 -7.44 11.46 6.75
CA LEU A 139 -7.90 10.91 5.48
C LEU A 139 -9.22 10.11 5.65
N LEU A 140 -9.35 9.32 6.71
CA LEU A 140 -10.60 8.63 7.07
C LEU A 140 -11.76 9.64 7.20
N ARG A 141 -11.54 10.73 7.94
CA ARG A 141 -12.53 11.83 8.05
C ARG A 141 -12.84 12.52 6.73
N LYS A 142 -11.87 12.65 5.82
CA LYS A 142 -12.12 13.18 4.46
C LYS A 142 -13.02 12.23 3.66
N ALA A 143 -12.80 10.93 3.76
CA ALA A 143 -13.60 9.93 3.08
C ALA A 143 -15.06 9.90 3.57
N GLU A 144 -15.29 10.02 4.88
CA GLU A 144 -16.64 10.11 5.45
C GLU A 144 -17.42 11.34 4.95
N LYS A 145 -16.71 12.45 4.69
CA LYS A 145 -17.31 13.72 4.30
C LYS A 145 -17.71 13.81 2.82
N ILE A 146 -17.37 12.82 1.98
CA ILE A 146 -17.77 12.81 0.55
C ILE A 146 -19.28 13.05 0.41
N GLN A 147 -20.10 12.40 1.25
CA GLN A 147 -21.56 12.52 1.20
C GLN A 147 -22.09 13.91 1.60
N GLN A 148 -21.27 14.72 2.27
CA GLN A 148 -21.63 16.02 2.84
C GLN A 148 -21.04 17.20 2.05
N GLU A 149 -20.01 16.96 1.25
CA GLU A 149 -19.41 17.94 0.35
C GLU A 149 -20.42 18.37 -0.73
N ASP A 150 -20.27 19.60 -1.21
CA ASP A 150 -21.13 20.15 -2.26
C ASP A 150 -20.43 20.08 -3.61
N TYR A 151 -21.03 19.37 -4.57
CA TYR A 151 -20.49 19.17 -5.92
C TYR A 151 -21.38 19.85 -6.96
N ASN A 152 -20.76 20.43 -7.99
CA ASN A 152 -21.50 21.13 -9.04
C ASN A 152 -22.08 20.14 -10.08
N ASP A 153 -21.32 19.12 -10.43
CA ASP A 153 -21.69 18.12 -11.43
C ASP A 153 -21.13 16.72 -11.09
N PHE A 154 -21.43 15.74 -11.94
CA PHE A 154 -20.91 14.37 -11.80
C PHE A 154 -19.40 14.27 -12.05
N ASN A 155 -18.77 15.23 -12.74
CA ASN A 155 -17.31 15.24 -12.94
C ASN A 155 -16.57 15.57 -11.65
N ASP A 156 -17.06 16.58 -10.92
CA ASP A 156 -16.48 17.02 -9.66
C ASP A 156 -16.52 15.87 -8.63
N LEU A 157 -17.68 15.23 -8.49
CA LEU A 157 -17.81 14.06 -7.62
C LEU A 157 -16.92 12.90 -8.09
N TYR A 158 -16.91 12.58 -9.39
CA TYR A 158 -16.07 11.50 -9.93
C TYR A 158 -14.59 11.71 -9.61
N LYS A 159 -14.05 12.90 -9.90
CA LYS A 159 -12.65 13.24 -9.60
C LYS A 159 -12.35 13.11 -8.12
N ARG A 160 -13.25 13.59 -7.27
CA ARG A 160 -13.08 13.57 -5.82
C ARG A 160 -13.06 12.15 -5.26
N VAL A 161 -13.98 11.31 -5.71
CA VAL A 161 -14.07 9.90 -5.34
C VAL A 161 -12.80 9.15 -5.78
N GLU A 162 -12.34 9.34 -7.02
CA GLU A 162 -11.09 8.72 -7.49
C GLU A 162 -9.87 9.18 -6.70
N GLU A 163 -9.78 10.47 -6.36
CA GLU A 163 -8.70 11.03 -5.53
C GLU A 163 -8.67 10.36 -4.15
N ILE A 164 -9.81 10.33 -3.45
CA ILE A 164 -9.88 9.74 -2.11
C ILE A 164 -9.63 8.24 -2.14
N LYS A 165 -10.15 7.54 -3.15
CA LYS A 165 -9.89 6.11 -3.36
C LYS A 165 -8.39 5.82 -3.46
N GLN A 166 -7.69 6.57 -4.31
CA GLN A 166 -6.24 6.42 -4.47
C GLN A 166 -5.48 6.77 -3.19
N GLN A 167 -5.84 7.88 -2.52
CA GLN A 167 -5.21 8.28 -1.27
C GLN A 167 -5.39 7.23 -0.17
N LEU A 168 -6.60 6.67 -0.01
CA LEU A 168 -6.89 5.63 0.98
C LEU A 168 -6.06 4.38 0.74
N TYR A 169 -6.01 3.90 -0.51
CA TYR A 169 -5.22 2.73 -0.86
C TYR A 169 -3.72 2.94 -0.58
N GLN A 170 -3.18 4.10 -1.00
CA GLN A 170 -1.77 4.43 -0.74
C GLN A 170 -1.48 4.53 0.75
N MET A 171 -2.38 5.13 1.53
CA MET A 171 -2.23 5.24 2.99
C MET A 171 -2.25 3.86 3.65
N TYR A 172 -3.20 3.00 3.28
CA TYR A 172 -3.28 1.62 3.74
C TYR A 172 -1.97 0.85 3.50
N VAL A 173 -1.43 0.90 2.27
CA VAL A 173 -0.17 0.24 1.92
C VAL A 173 1.00 0.81 2.74
N LYS A 174 1.07 2.14 2.89
CA LYS A 174 2.12 2.80 3.69
C LYS A 174 2.07 2.36 5.15
N THR A 175 0.91 2.39 5.79
CA THR A 175 0.72 1.99 7.19
C THR A 175 1.12 0.54 7.42
N LYS A 176 0.65 -0.37 6.56
CA LYS A 176 1.01 -1.79 6.61
C LYS A 176 2.52 -2.01 6.45
N THR A 177 3.14 -1.29 5.52
CA THR A 177 4.59 -1.38 5.27
C THR A 177 5.39 -0.91 6.46
N GLU A 178 5.01 0.22 7.07
CA GLU A 178 5.70 0.78 8.23
C GLU A 178 5.61 -0.14 9.45
N TYR A 179 4.43 -0.72 9.70
CA TYR A 179 4.26 -1.72 10.75
C TYR A 179 5.18 -2.94 10.53
N ASN A 180 5.13 -3.54 9.34
CA ASN A 180 5.93 -4.73 9.02
C ASN A 180 7.42 -4.46 9.10
N LYS A 181 7.85 -3.27 8.68
CA LYS A 181 9.24 -2.82 8.79
C LYS A 181 9.67 -2.76 10.25
N THR A 182 8.88 -2.12 11.12
CA THR A 182 9.18 -2.03 12.56
C THR A 182 9.25 -3.40 13.22
N VAL A 183 8.28 -4.29 12.95
CA VAL A 183 8.30 -5.67 13.45
C VAL A 183 9.56 -6.41 12.98
N SER A 184 9.94 -6.26 11.70
CA SER A 184 11.13 -6.92 11.15
C SER A 184 12.43 -6.41 11.77
N ILE A 185 12.53 -5.10 12.06
CA ILE A 185 13.68 -4.53 12.77
C ILE A 185 13.77 -5.12 14.19
N LEU A 186 12.65 -5.20 14.91
CA LEU A 186 12.60 -5.79 16.25
C LEU A 186 12.97 -7.28 16.24
N GLN A 187 12.52 -8.05 15.23
CA GLN A 187 12.94 -9.44 15.03
C GLN A 187 14.45 -9.55 14.77
N GLY A 188 15.02 -8.61 14.01
CA GLY A 188 16.47 -8.51 13.82
C GLY A 188 17.22 -8.32 15.15
N GLU A 189 16.72 -7.43 16.02
CA GLU A 189 17.32 -7.21 17.34
C GLU A 189 17.14 -8.39 18.31
N VAL A 190 16.05 -9.14 18.19
CA VAL A 190 15.89 -10.42 18.90
C VAL A 190 17.01 -11.38 18.49
N ALA A 191 17.26 -11.53 17.19
CA ALA A 191 18.32 -12.41 16.68
C ALA A 191 19.72 -11.99 17.16
N THR A 192 20.04 -10.68 17.10
CA THR A 192 21.34 -10.19 17.62
C THR A 192 21.47 -10.43 19.12
N THR A 193 20.39 -10.25 19.89
CA THR A 193 20.37 -10.51 21.33
C THR A 193 20.54 -11.99 21.63
N GLN A 194 19.94 -12.87 20.82
CA GLN A 194 20.07 -14.31 20.93
C GLN A 194 21.51 -14.78 20.69
N GLU A 195 22.21 -14.20 19.72
CA GLU A 195 23.63 -14.50 19.47
C GLU A 195 24.52 -14.12 20.68
N VAL A 196 24.33 -12.94 21.26
CA VAL A 196 25.07 -12.51 22.46
C VAL A 196 24.79 -13.45 23.62
N LEU A 197 23.54 -13.84 23.80
CA LEU A 197 23.12 -14.72 24.89
C LEU A 197 23.64 -16.15 24.72
N ALA A 198 23.67 -16.68 23.49
CA ALA A 198 24.29 -17.97 23.20
C ALA A 198 25.81 -17.96 23.50
N LYS A 199 26.51 -16.87 23.20
CA LYS A 199 27.93 -16.71 23.58
C LYS A 199 28.09 -16.68 25.11
N ALA A 200 27.24 -15.94 25.81
CA ALA A 200 27.27 -15.85 27.27
C ALA A 200 27.02 -17.20 27.94
N GLU A 201 26.15 -18.04 27.36
CA GLU A 201 25.86 -19.39 27.86
C GLU A 201 27.09 -20.30 27.88
N VAL A 202 27.91 -20.24 26.84
CA VAL A 202 29.10 -21.08 26.74
C VAL A 202 30.12 -20.79 27.85
N VAL A 203 30.22 -19.53 28.29
CA VAL A 203 31.16 -19.12 29.35
C VAL A 203 30.57 -19.12 30.75
N ALA A 204 29.26 -19.36 30.87
CA ALA A 204 28.56 -19.14 32.12
C ALA A 204 28.98 -20.12 33.22
N SER A 205 29.21 -19.58 34.41
CA SER A 205 29.39 -20.39 35.61
C SER A 205 28.10 -21.15 35.96
N LEU A 206 28.22 -22.21 36.76
CA LEU A 206 27.07 -22.96 37.29
C LEU A 206 26.07 -22.06 38.05
N GLN A 207 26.56 -20.98 38.67
CA GLN A 207 25.74 -20.02 39.42
C GLN A 207 24.98 -19.06 38.50
N ASP A 208 25.50 -18.77 37.30
CA ASP A 208 24.88 -17.85 36.34
C ASP A 208 23.94 -18.54 35.35
N ARG A 209 23.95 -19.88 35.28
CA ARG A 209 23.01 -20.66 34.43
C ARG A 209 21.55 -20.31 34.66
N ALA A 210 21.15 -20.09 35.92
CA ALA A 210 19.76 -19.71 36.25
C ALA A 210 19.39 -18.34 35.64
N LYS A 211 20.31 -17.37 35.65
CA LYS A 211 20.11 -16.05 35.05
C LYS A 211 19.97 -16.15 33.53
N ILE A 212 20.84 -16.95 32.89
CA ILE A 212 20.79 -17.16 31.44
C ILE A 212 19.47 -17.80 31.00
N GLU A 213 19.02 -18.84 31.70
CA GLU A 213 17.71 -19.46 31.39
C GLU A 213 16.55 -18.48 31.56
N GLN A 214 16.59 -17.63 32.58
CA GLN A 214 15.60 -16.56 32.75
C GLN A 214 15.64 -15.56 31.59
N SER A 215 16.83 -15.18 31.12
CA SER A 215 17.01 -14.24 30.00
C SER A 215 16.60 -14.88 28.66
N LYS A 216 16.83 -16.18 28.46
CA LYS A 216 16.28 -16.95 27.31
C LYS A 216 14.77 -16.98 27.31
N ALA A 217 14.16 -17.29 28.46
CA ALA A 217 12.70 -17.36 28.58
C ALA A 217 12.06 -16.00 28.24
N ARG A 218 12.63 -14.91 28.75
CA ARG A 218 12.21 -13.53 28.41
C ARG A 218 12.38 -13.23 26.91
N LEU A 219 13.51 -13.58 26.31
CA LEU A 219 13.76 -13.37 24.88
C LEU A 219 12.78 -14.16 24.00
N LYS A 220 12.50 -15.41 24.37
CA LYS A 220 11.54 -16.28 23.67
C LYS A 220 10.12 -15.72 23.73
N GLN A 221 9.71 -15.17 24.88
CA GLN A 221 8.41 -14.48 25.01
C GLN A 221 8.30 -13.29 24.04
N ILE A 222 9.36 -12.50 23.90
CA ILE A 222 9.42 -11.38 22.94
C ILE A 222 9.34 -11.89 21.49
N GLU A 223 10.09 -12.94 21.17
CA GLU A 223 10.09 -13.57 19.84
C GLU A 223 8.70 -14.09 19.45
N GLU A 224 8.04 -14.81 20.36
CA GLU A 224 6.68 -15.32 20.17
C GLU A 224 5.67 -14.19 20.03
N TYR A 225 5.80 -13.13 20.84
CA TYR A 225 4.95 -11.94 20.75
C TYR A 225 5.08 -11.25 19.38
N LEU A 226 6.30 -10.99 18.91
CA LEU A 226 6.55 -10.38 17.61
C LEU A 226 6.11 -11.28 16.44
N SER A 227 6.27 -12.60 16.58
CA SER A 227 5.84 -13.56 15.57
C SER A 227 4.31 -13.59 15.42
N LYS A 228 3.58 -13.56 16.54
CA LYS A 228 2.11 -13.41 16.54
C LYS A 228 1.70 -12.09 15.91
N ALA A 229 2.33 -10.98 16.32
CA ALA A 229 2.01 -9.65 15.83
C ALA A 229 2.28 -9.46 14.32
N LYS A 230 3.13 -10.31 13.73
CA LYS A 230 3.36 -10.36 12.27
C LYS A 230 2.25 -11.08 11.51
N GLN A 231 1.63 -12.09 12.12
CA GLN A 231 0.54 -12.87 11.53
C GLN A 231 -0.80 -12.17 11.71
N ASP A 232 -1.03 -11.61 12.89
CA ASP A 232 -2.21 -10.86 13.28
C ASP A 232 -1.78 -9.49 13.83
N PRO A 233 -1.94 -8.39 13.04
CA PRO A 233 -1.49 -7.07 13.45
C PRO A 233 -2.13 -6.62 14.76
N GLN A 234 -1.29 -6.26 15.74
CA GLN A 234 -1.72 -5.79 17.06
C GLN A 234 -0.91 -4.56 17.46
N PRO A 235 -1.41 -3.70 18.36
CA PRO A 235 -0.64 -2.56 18.84
C PRO A 235 0.65 -3.01 19.53
N ILE A 236 1.79 -2.50 19.08
CA ILE A 236 3.10 -2.79 19.67
C ILE A 236 3.68 -1.50 20.26
N ASP A 237 4.41 -1.62 21.37
CA ASP A 237 5.28 -0.57 21.89
C ASP A 237 6.76 -0.95 21.61
N PRO A 238 7.37 -0.42 20.53
CA PRO A 238 8.76 -0.68 20.20
C PRO A 238 9.70 -0.24 21.32
N ASN A 239 9.41 0.86 22.02
CA ASN A 239 10.29 1.39 23.05
C ASN A 239 10.37 0.45 24.25
N ALA A 240 9.24 -0.12 24.66
CA ALA A 240 9.21 -1.14 25.70
C ALA A 240 10.02 -2.38 25.29
N ILE A 241 9.84 -2.86 24.05
CA ILE A 241 10.57 -4.02 23.53
C ILE A 241 12.07 -3.75 23.44
N TYR A 242 12.48 -2.59 22.90
CA TYR A 242 13.88 -2.19 22.85
C TYR A 242 14.52 -2.13 24.24
N LYS A 243 13.80 -1.59 25.24
CA LYS A 243 14.28 -1.56 26.62
C LYS A 243 14.50 -2.96 27.19
N GLU A 244 13.57 -3.88 26.98
CA GLU A 244 13.72 -5.26 27.45
C GLU A 244 14.82 -6.01 26.71
N LEU A 245 14.92 -5.87 25.39
CA LEU A 245 16.03 -6.45 24.61
C LEU A 245 17.39 -5.90 25.06
N ALA A 246 17.49 -4.59 25.31
CA ALA A 246 18.71 -3.98 25.84
C ALA A 246 19.08 -4.51 27.23
N LYS A 247 18.10 -4.71 28.12
CA LYS A 247 18.35 -5.35 29.43
C LYS A 247 18.92 -6.76 29.26
N ILE A 248 18.27 -7.60 28.46
CA ILE A 248 18.71 -8.97 28.20
C ILE A 248 20.14 -8.99 27.61
N LYS A 249 20.40 -8.13 26.61
CA LYS A 249 21.70 -8.01 25.97
C LYS A 249 22.78 -7.55 26.94
N ASN A 250 22.49 -6.57 27.80
CA ASN A 250 23.43 -6.07 28.80
C ASN A 250 23.72 -7.12 29.88
N GLU A 251 22.72 -7.86 30.34
CA GLU A 251 22.89 -8.99 31.27
C GLU A 251 23.84 -10.04 30.66
N ALA A 252 23.62 -10.43 29.40
CA ALA A 252 24.47 -11.39 28.69
C ALA A 252 25.90 -10.85 28.46
N GLN A 253 26.04 -9.58 28.09
CA GLN A 253 27.35 -8.95 27.88
C GLN A 253 28.14 -8.83 29.19
N SER A 254 27.47 -8.54 30.31
CA SER A 254 28.11 -8.49 31.63
C SER A 254 28.71 -9.86 32.02
N LEU A 255 28.01 -10.95 31.69
CA LEU A 255 28.51 -12.31 31.93
C LEU A 255 29.76 -12.60 31.07
N LEU A 256 29.72 -12.22 29.79
CA LEU A 256 30.87 -12.33 28.88
C LEU A 256 32.09 -11.57 29.40
N ASN A 257 31.90 -10.31 29.80
CA ASN A 257 32.97 -9.44 30.29
C ASN A 257 33.54 -9.88 31.64
N THR A 258 32.77 -10.65 32.43
CA THR A 258 33.25 -11.22 33.70
C THR A 258 34.08 -12.48 33.45
N ALA A 259 33.72 -13.29 32.45
CA ALA A 259 34.38 -14.56 32.15
C ALA A 259 35.57 -14.44 31.20
N LEU A 260 35.62 -13.38 30.38
CA LEU A 260 36.62 -13.15 29.35
C LEU A 260 37.24 -11.76 29.48
N SER A 261 38.56 -11.69 29.31
CA SER A 261 39.27 -10.43 29.10
C SER A 261 38.93 -9.82 27.73
N GLU A 262 39.15 -8.51 27.59
CA GLU A 262 38.90 -7.79 26.33
C GLU A 262 39.69 -8.37 25.14
N LEU A 263 40.91 -8.88 25.40
CA LEU A 263 41.75 -9.55 24.40
C LEU A 263 41.16 -10.92 24.01
N GLU A 264 40.65 -11.69 24.97
CA GLU A 264 39.96 -12.96 24.70
C GLU A 264 38.71 -12.75 23.85
N ILE A 265 37.94 -11.69 24.10
CA ILE A 265 36.76 -11.33 23.29
C ILE A 265 37.17 -11.02 21.85
N LYS A 266 38.18 -10.16 21.64
CA LYS A 266 38.66 -9.80 20.29
C LYS A 266 39.17 -11.02 19.50
N VAL A 267 39.97 -11.87 20.14
CA VAL A 267 40.48 -13.11 19.51
C VAL A 267 39.33 -14.05 19.18
N TYR A 268 38.37 -14.23 20.09
CA TYR A 268 37.19 -15.07 19.84
C TYR A 268 36.36 -14.58 18.66
N GLU A 269 36.04 -13.28 18.60
CA GLU A 269 35.22 -12.69 17.53
C GLU A 269 35.87 -12.81 16.15
N GLU A 270 37.16 -12.50 16.03
CA GLU A 270 37.89 -12.61 14.76
C GLU A 270 38.07 -14.08 14.33
N THR A 271 38.24 -15.00 15.28
CA THR A 271 38.27 -16.44 15.00
C THR A 271 36.92 -16.93 14.45
N LEU A 272 35.82 -16.50 15.06
CA LEU A 272 34.47 -16.88 14.67
C LEU A 272 34.09 -16.27 13.31
N ARG A 273 34.50 -15.02 13.06
CA ARG A 273 34.35 -14.36 11.76
C ARG A 273 35.10 -15.09 10.65
N TYR A 274 36.36 -15.45 10.88
CA TYR A 274 37.19 -16.13 9.89
C TYR A 274 36.66 -17.53 9.56
N THR A 275 36.24 -18.29 10.57
CA THR A 275 35.65 -19.63 10.38
C THR A 275 34.31 -19.59 9.65
N ASN A 276 33.48 -18.56 9.87
CA ASN A 276 32.23 -18.37 9.13
C ASN A 276 32.47 -18.06 7.64
N ILE A 277 33.46 -17.22 7.31
CA ILE A 277 33.84 -16.90 5.92
C ILE A 277 34.24 -18.18 5.17
N LEU A 278 34.96 -19.09 5.83
CA LEU A 278 35.46 -20.34 5.24
C LEU A 278 34.47 -21.50 5.30
N GLY A 279 33.25 -21.27 5.81
CA GLY A 279 32.19 -22.28 5.87
C GLY A 279 32.52 -23.47 6.79
N ARG A 280 33.22 -23.23 7.91
CA ARG A 280 33.59 -24.25 8.91
C ARG A 280 34.45 -25.42 8.39
N LYS A 281 35.17 -25.24 7.29
CA LYS A 281 36.19 -26.20 6.83
C LYS A 281 37.38 -26.24 7.80
N PRO A 282 38.16 -27.34 7.85
CA PRO A 282 39.41 -27.38 8.58
C PRO A 282 40.36 -26.28 8.08
N ILE A 283 40.96 -25.52 9.01
CA ILE A 283 41.86 -24.40 8.71
C ILE A 283 43.25 -24.76 9.27
N PRO A 284 44.33 -24.60 8.48
CA PRO A 284 45.69 -24.70 9.01
C PRO A 284 45.89 -23.74 10.18
N LEU A 285 46.45 -24.24 11.28
CA LEU A 285 46.63 -23.44 12.50
C LEU A 285 47.44 -22.16 12.23
N THR A 286 48.47 -22.25 11.40
CA THR A 286 49.33 -21.12 11.01
C THR A 286 48.53 -20.01 10.33
N GLU A 287 47.65 -20.35 9.38
CA GLU A 287 46.80 -19.38 8.68
C GLU A 287 45.82 -18.69 9.63
N LEU A 288 45.19 -19.45 10.54
CA LEU A 288 44.30 -18.89 11.54
C LEU A 288 45.04 -17.88 12.44
N LEU A 289 46.22 -18.26 12.94
CA LEU A 289 47.02 -17.43 13.83
C LEU A 289 47.47 -16.14 13.14
N GLU A 290 47.94 -16.20 11.89
CA GLU A 290 48.33 -15.02 11.12
C GLU A 290 47.16 -14.09 10.85
N HIS A 291 45.98 -14.64 10.50
CA HIS A 291 44.79 -13.85 10.24
C HIS A 291 44.35 -13.09 11.50
N VAL A 292 44.18 -13.81 12.61
CA VAL A 292 43.72 -13.22 13.87
C VAL A 292 44.76 -12.25 14.44
N SER A 293 46.06 -12.56 14.34
CA SER A 293 47.15 -11.66 14.73
C SER A 293 47.08 -10.33 13.98
N ARG A 294 46.91 -10.35 12.65
CA ARG A 294 46.80 -9.12 11.84
C ARG A 294 45.55 -8.29 12.19
N LYS A 295 44.42 -8.95 12.50
CA LYS A 295 43.16 -8.25 12.79
C LYS A 295 43.06 -7.70 14.20
N THR A 296 43.68 -8.38 15.17
CA THR A 296 43.69 -7.98 16.58
C THR A 296 44.90 -7.14 16.97
N ASN A 297 45.89 -7.01 16.08
CA ASN A 297 47.19 -6.36 16.34
C ASN A 297 47.95 -7.00 17.52
N MET A 298 47.75 -8.31 17.73
CA MET A 298 48.41 -9.08 18.78
C MET A 298 49.52 -9.96 18.19
N PRO A 299 50.64 -10.17 18.89
CA PRO A 299 51.66 -11.13 18.47
C PRO A 299 51.09 -12.55 18.33
N THR A 300 51.56 -13.30 17.33
CA THR A 300 51.10 -14.67 17.04
C THR A 300 51.14 -15.61 18.25
N GLN A 301 52.16 -15.47 19.11
CA GLN A 301 52.27 -16.24 20.36
C GLN A 301 51.17 -15.91 21.37
N GLU A 302 50.80 -14.64 21.50
CA GLU A 302 49.72 -14.22 22.40
C GLU A 302 48.36 -14.67 21.87
N VAL A 303 48.15 -14.61 20.55
CA VAL A 303 46.95 -15.15 19.91
C VAL A 303 46.83 -16.65 20.18
N LEU A 304 47.92 -17.42 20.03
CA LEU A 304 47.93 -18.86 20.33
C LEU A 304 47.57 -19.16 21.79
N ARG A 305 48.17 -18.43 22.74
CA ARG A 305 47.83 -18.55 24.18
C ARG A 305 46.37 -18.22 24.45
N THR A 306 45.86 -17.18 23.80
CA THR A 306 44.47 -16.74 23.96
C THR A 306 43.49 -17.76 23.37
N LEU A 307 43.79 -18.31 22.19
CA LEU A 307 43.02 -19.42 21.60
C LEU A 307 43.01 -20.65 22.51
N TYR A 308 44.15 -20.98 23.12
CA TYR A 308 44.20 -22.07 24.11
C TYR A 308 43.29 -21.79 25.32
N SER A 309 43.33 -20.57 25.88
CA SER A 309 42.43 -20.16 26.98
C SER A 309 40.95 -20.24 26.59
N LEU A 310 40.61 -19.78 25.38
CA LEU A 310 39.26 -19.89 24.84
C LEU A 310 38.83 -21.37 24.67
N ALA A 311 39.76 -22.23 24.24
CA ALA A 311 39.50 -23.66 24.07
C ALA A 311 39.26 -24.38 25.40
N THR A 312 40.04 -24.06 26.43
CA THR A 312 39.86 -24.64 27.78
C THR A 312 38.58 -24.16 28.44
N LYS A 313 38.13 -22.92 28.13
CA LYS A 313 36.82 -22.39 28.52
C LYS A 313 35.65 -22.94 27.67
N GLY A 314 35.91 -23.82 26.70
CA GLY A 314 34.89 -24.46 25.87
C GLY A 314 34.29 -23.57 24.76
N LEU A 315 34.86 -22.39 24.51
CA LEU A 315 34.39 -21.45 23.49
C LEU A 315 34.76 -21.85 22.07
N ILE A 316 35.89 -22.52 21.93
CA ILE A 316 36.37 -23.02 20.64
C ILE A 316 36.86 -24.45 20.78
N SER A 317 36.70 -25.25 19.73
CA SER A 317 37.24 -26.61 19.67
C SER A 317 38.37 -26.65 18.66
N VAL A 318 39.61 -26.78 19.13
CA VAL A 318 40.77 -27.00 18.26
C VAL A 318 40.95 -28.51 18.07
N LYS A 319 40.81 -28.99 16.82
CA LYS A 319 41.01 -30.40 16.47
C LYS A 319 42.24 -30.55 15.60
N VAL A 320 43.08 -31.54 15.89
CA VAL A 320 44.28 -31.86 15.11
C VAL A 320 43.92 -32.92 14.08
N LEU A 321 44.19 -32.64 12.81
CA LEU A 321 44.08 -33.58 11.70
C LEU A 321 45.49 -33.88 11.20
N VAL A 322 45.89 -35.14 11.23
CA VAL A 322 47.15 -35.59 10.64
C VAL A 322 46.88 -35.95 9.19
N GLN A 323 47.56 -35.29 8.26
CA GLN A 323 47.52 -35.69 6.85
C GLN A 323 48.39 -36.93 6.68
N GLY A 324 47.76 -38.04 6.30
CA GLY A 324 48.42 -39.31 5.96
C GLY A 324 48.58 -39.46 4.47
#